data_AF-A0A559VKB1-F1
#
_entry.id   AF-A0A559VKB1-F1
#
_cell.length_a   1.000
_cell.length_b   1.000
_cell.length_c   1.000
_cell.angle_alpha   90.00
_cell.angle_beta   90.00
_cell.angle_gamma   90.00
#
_symmetry.space_group_name_H-M   'P 1'
#
loop_
_entity.id
_entity.type
_entity.pdbx_description
1 polymer ?
#
loop_
_entity_poly.entity_id
_entity_poly.type
_entity_poly.pdbx_seq_one_letter_code
_entity_poly.pdbx_strand_id
1 'polypeptide(L)'
;MSATTTSATSPLTVLRRTAWLAAALFWSAFAVLEAMNHGWLAGTLALVFLVLPDLTFLFALDDAPHMAKGQLAPRAVPYYNAMHRALVPLALMAAYMVGPFAWAPAFAALCGWLAHISYDRAFGYGLRTKEGFQRG
;
A
#
# COMPACT_ATOMS: atom_id res chain seq x y z
N MET A 1 38.34 -19.43 -0.46
CA MET A 1 37.46 -19.22 -1.63
C MET A 1 36.02 -19.38 -1.14
N SER A 2 35.33 -18.27 -0.86
CA SER A 2 33.94 -18.30 -0.38
C SER A 2 33.00 -18.33 -1.57
N ALA A 3 32.20 -19.39 -1.69
CA ALA A 3 31.21 -19.54 -2.75
C ALA A 3 30.04 -18.57 -2.50
N THR A 4 29.89 -17.59 -3.38
CA THR A 4 28.71 -16.73 -3.45
C THR A 4 27.55 -17.57 -3.98
N THR A 5 26.70 -18.10 -3.10
CA THR A 5 25.45 -18.73 -3.49
C THR A 5 24.45 -17.63 -3.86
N THR A 6 24.29 -17.38 -5.16
CA THR A 6 23.18 -16.56 -5.67
C THR A 6 21.88 -17.31 -5.39
N SER A 7 21.17 -16.95 -4.31
CA SER A 7 19.85 -17.51 -4.02
C SER A 7 18.91 -17.20 -5.18
N ALA A 8 18.55 -18.21 -5.96
CA ALA A 8 17.55 -18.07 -7.03
C ALA A 8 16.20 -17.72 -6.42
N THR A 9 15.60 -16.61 -6.85
CA THR A 9 14.26 -16.20 -6.42
C THR A 9 13.24 -17.26 -6.80
N SER A 10 12.44 -17.75 -5.85
CA SER A 10 11.41 -18.75 -6.11
C SER A 10 10.41 -18.27 -7.18
N PRO A 11 9.99 -19.13 -8.13
CA PRO A 11 9.02 -18.77 -9.17
C PRO A 11 7.69 -18.26 -8.58
N LEU A 12 7.29 -18.76 -7.41
CA LEU A 12 6.10 -18.30 -6.68
C LEU A 12 6.24 -16.85 -6.20
N THR A 13 7.46 -16.43 -5.82
CA THR A 13 7.71 -15.06 -5.40
C THR A 13 7.63 -14.10 -6.59
N VAL A 14 8.17 -14.49 -7.74
CA VAL A 14 8.06 -13.72 -8.98
C VAL A 14 6.60 -13.60 -9.39
N LEU A 15 5.87 -14.71 -9.48
CA LEU A 15 4.44 -14.72 -9.81
C LEU A 15 3.63 -13.81 -8.89
N ARG A 16 3.86 -13.91 -7.57
CA ARG A 16 3.18 -13.06 -6.59
C ARG A 16 3.48 -11.58 -6.77
N ARG A 17 4.76 -11.20 -6.99
CA ARG A 17 5.14 -9.80 -7.23
C ARG A 17 4.55 -9.27 -8.54
N THR A 18 4.52 -10.08 -9.59
CA THR A 18 3.89 -9.73 -10.87
C THR A 18 2.38 -9.54 -10.71
N ALA A 19 1.70 -10.40 -9.96
CA ALA A 19 0.27 -10.24 -9.68
C ALA A 19 -0.03 -8.94 -8.93
N TRP A 20 0.81 -8.60 -7.94
CA TRP A 20 0.70 -7.31 -7.23
C TRP A 20 0.98 -6.12 -8.15
N LEU A 21 1.95 -6.22 -9.05
CA LEU A 21 2.22 -5.15 -10.02
C LEU A 21 1.03 -4.95 -10.96
N ALA A 22 0.45 -6.04 -11.48
CA ALA A 22 -0.75 -5.98 -12.30
C ALA A 22 -1.93 -5.32 -11.55
N ALA A 23 -2.13 -5.68 -10.28
CA ALA A 23 -3.13 -5.03 -9.43
C ALA A 23 -2.83 -3.53 -9.23
N ALA A 24 -1.57 -3.15 -9.02
CA ALA A 24 -1.17 -1.75 -8.85
C ALA A 24 -1.51 -0.91 -10.08
N LEU A 25 -1.19 -1.43 -11.27
CA LEU A 25 -1.50 -0.77 -12.54
C LEU A 25 -3.01 -0.69 -12.77
N PHE A 26 -3.75 -1.75 -12.47
CA PHE A 26 -5.21 -1.79 -12.57
C PHE A 26 -5.86 -0.70 -11.70
N TRP A 27 -5.51 -0.64 -10.41
CA TRP A 27 -6.08 0.35 -9.50
C TRP A 27 -5.67 1.78 -9.83
N SER A 28 -4.44 1.98 -10.33
CA SER A 28 -3.98 3.29 -10.81
C SER A 28 -4.77 3.75 -12.04
N ALA A 29 -5.01 2.86 -13.00
CA ALA A 29 -5.80 3.16 -14.18
C ALA A 29 -7.23 3.57 -13.80
N PHE A 30 -7.88 2.85 -12.88
CA PHE A 30 -9.19 3.22 -12.36
C PHE A 30 -9.19 4.58 -11.65
N ALA A 31 -8.20 4.84 -10.79
CA ALA A 31 -8.07 6.14 -10.12
C ALA A 31 -7.95 7.30 -11.11
N VAL A 32 -7.19 7.13 -12.20
CA VAL A 32 -7.07 8.14 -13.27
C VAL A 32 -8.37 8.30 -14.03
N LEU A 33 -9.04 7.21 -14.41
CA LEU A 33 -10.33 7.26 -15.09
C LEU A 33 -11.39 7.99 -14.26
N GLU A 34 -11.46 7.70 -12.96
CA GLU A 34 -12.37 8.38 -12.03
C GLU A 34 -12.05 9.87 -11.91
N ALA A 35 -10.77 10.23 -11.85
CA ALA A 35 -10.34 11.63 -11.82
C ALA A 35 -10.74 12.38 -13.11
N MET A 36 -10.61 11.75 -14.27
CA MET A 36 -10.99 12.35 -15.54
C MET A 36 -12.52 12.48 -15.68
N ASN A 37 -13.29 11.50 -15.21
CA ASN A 37 -14.75 11.49 -15.34
C ASN A 37 -15.47 12.33 -14.27
N HIS A 38 -14.91 12.43 -13.07
CA HIS A 38 -15.56 13.05 -11.91
C HIS A 38 -14.84 14.29 -11.37
N GLY A 39 -13.77 14.71 -12.04
CA GLY A 39 -13.11 15.99 -11.82
C GLY A 39 -12.03 15.98 -10.74
N TRP A 40 -11.51 17.18 -10.48
CA TRP A 40 -10.32 17.39 -9.65
C TRP A 40 -10.42 16.80 -8.24
N LEU A 41 -11.59 16.82 -7.62
CA LEU A 41 -11.81 16.29 -6.28
C LEU A 41 -11.51 14.78 -6.22
N ALA A 42 -11.96 14.01 -7.23
CA ALA A 42 -11.68 12.58 -7.31
C ALA A 42 -10.18 12.32 -7.50
N GLY A 43 -9.53 13.09 -8.39
CA GLY A 43 -8.09 13.01 -8.59
C GLY A 43 -7.27 13.37 -7.34
N THR A 44 -7.64 14.44 -6.64
CA THR A 44 -6.97 14.85 -5.40
C THR A 44 -7.14 13.80 -4.32
N LEU A 45 -8.33 13.25 -4.10
CA LEU A 45 -8.52 12.20 -3.09
C LEU A 45 -7.79 10.90 -3.46
N ALA A 46 -7.77 10.52 -4.73
CA ALA A 46 -6.96 9.39 -5.19
C ALA A 46 -5.47 9.59 -4.87
N LEU A 47 -4.92 10.78 -5.16
CA LEU A 47 -3.52 11.10 -4.85
C LEU A 47 -3.25 11.16 -3.35
N VAL A 48 -4.15 11.76 -2.57
CA VAL A 48 -4.03 11.80 -1.11
C VAL A 48 -3.97 10.38 -0.56
N PHE A 49 -4.90 9.51 -0.95
CA PHE A 49 -4.95 8.13 -0.46
C PHE A 49 -3.86 7.23 -1.04
N LEU A 50 -3.25 7.61 -2.17
CA LEU A 50 -2.04 6.98 -2.69
C LEU A 50 -0.82 7.25 -1.79
N VAL A 51 -0.76 8.38 -1.09
CA VAL A 51 0.38 8.75 -0.23
C VAL A 51 0.07 8.54 1.26
N LEU A 52 -1.20 8.59 1.65
CA LEU A 52 -1.67 8.52 3.03
C LEU A 52 -1.08 7.34 3.83
N PRO A 53 -0.94 6.11 3.31
CA PRO A 53 -0.40 5.00 4.08
C PRO A 53 1.03 5.27 4.60
N ASP A 54 1.86 5.96 3.83
CA ASP A 54 3.23 6.30 4.21
C ASP A 54 3.30 7.44 5.23
N LEU A 55 2.28 8.30 5.30
CA LEU A 55 2.23 9.35 6.32
C LEU A 55 2.17 8.78 7.75
N THR A 56 1.85 7.49 7.90
CA THR A 56 1.92 6.81 9.20
C THR A 56 3.33 6.78 9.80
N PHE A 57 4.39 6.93 8.99
CA PHE A 57 5.76 7.03 9.47
C PHE A 57 6.01 8.29 10.31
N LEU A 58 5.21 9.34 10.12
CA LEU A 58 5.35 10.61 10.82
C LEU A 58 4.95 10.52 12.31
N PHE A 59 4.16 9.52 12.71
CA PHE A 59 3.72 9.36 14.10
C PHE A 59 4.84 9.06 15.11
N ALA A 60 6.00 8.64 14.63
CA ALA A 60 7.16 8.32 15.47
C ALA A 60 8.47 8.81 14.84
N LEU A 61 8.43 9.96 14.16
CA LEU A 61 9.59 10.53 13.49
C LEU A 61 10.70 10.92 14.47
N ASP A 62 10.33 11.27 15.70
CA ASP A 62 11.20 11.50 16.85
C ASP A 62 12.04 10.27 17.24
N ASP A 63 11.51 9.06 17.00
CA ASP A 63 12.22 7.81 17.30
C ASP A 63 13.20 7.40 16.19
N ALA A 64 13.10 8.00 14.99
CA ALA A 64 13.88 7.62 13.81
C ALA A 64 15.42 7.63 13.99
N PRO A 65 16.04 8.59 14.71
CA PRO A 65 17.50 8.59 14.92
C PRO A 65 18.04 7.39 15.70
N HIS A 66 17.17 6.70 16.44
CA HIS A 66 17.54 5.57 17.29
C HIS A 66 17.21 4.21 16.66
N MET A 67 16.64 4.17 15.45
CA MET A 67 16.20 2.95 14.79
C MET A 67 17.29 2.34 13.92
N ALA A 68 17.33 1.00 13.87
CA ALA A 68 18.20 0.30 12.93
C ALA A 68 17.74 0.54 11.48
N LYS A 69 18.66 0.41 10.52
CA LYS A 69 18.33 0.55 9.09
C LYS A 69 17.23 -0.43 8.69
N GLY A 70 16.11 0.09 8.17
CA GLY A 70 14.95 -0.71 7.75
C GLY A 70 13.99 -1.10 8.88
N GLN A 71 14.27 -0.66 10.12
CA GLN A 71 13.38 -0.80 11.26
C GLN A 71 12.45 0.40 11.34
N LEU A 72 11.15 0.12 11.45
CA LEU A 72 10.15 1.11 11.79
C LEU A 72 10.07 1.28 13.31
N ALA A 73 9.86 2.49 13.81
CA ALA A 73 9.60 2.69 15.24
C ALA A 73 8.42 1.80 15.70
N PRO A 74 8.58 0.98 16.76
CA PRO A 74 7.54 0.05 17.23
C PRO A 74 6.17 0.72 17.47
N ARG A 75 6.16 2.01 17.84
CA ARG A 75 4.96 2.83 18.03
C ARG A 75 4.21 3.12 16.72
N ALA A 76 4.90 3.23 15.59
CA ALA A 76 4.28 3.47 14.27
C ALA A 76 3.80 2.17 13.60
N VAL A 77 4.30 1.00 14.02
CA VAL A 77 3.93 -0.32 13.49
C VAL A 77 2.42 -0.58 13.41
N PRO A 78 1.60 -0.36 14.47
CA PRO A 78 0.17 -0.65 14.38
C PRO A 78 -0.53 0.21 13.32
N TYR A 79 -0.17 1.49 13.21
CA TYR A 79 -0.71 2.41 12.20
C TYR A 79 -0.29 1.99 10.79
N TYR A 80 1.00 1.71 10.59
CA TYR A 80 1.52 1.22 9.32
C TYR A 80 0.81 -0.07 8.90
N ASN A 81 0.73 -1.06 9.79
CA ASN A 81 0.11 -2.35 9.48
C ASN A 81 -1.39 -2.25 9.21
N ALA A 82 -2.10 -1.33 9.87
CA ALA A 82 -3.50 -1.07 9.60
C ALA A 82 -3.68 -0.48 8.19
N MET A 83 -2.87 0.52 7.84
CA MET A 83 -2.95 1.18 6.53
C MET A 83 -2.44 0.31 5.36
N HIS A 84 -1.52 -0.63 5.63
CA HIS A 84 -0.96 -1.52 4.60
C HIS A 84 -1.69 -2.86 4.49
N ARG A 85 -2.86 -3.00 5.13
CA ARG A 85 -3.70 -4.19 5.03
C ARG A 85 -4.69 -4.05 3.89
N ALA A 86 -4.39 -4.66 2.73
CA ALA A 86 -5.21 -4.62 1.52
C ALA A 86 -6.69 -4.98 1.73
N LEU A 87 -6.99 -5.85 2.71
CA LEU A 87 -8.37 -6.22 3.06
C LEU A 87 -9.22 -5.02 3.52
N VAL A 88 -8.61 -3.99 4.11
CA VAL A 88 -9.35 -2.82 4.59
C VAL A 88 -9.94 -2.02 3.43
N PRO A 89 -9.14 -1.44 2.50
CA PRO A 89 -9.71 -0.72 1.38
C PRO A 89 -10.54 -1.62 0.45
N LEU A 90 -10.20 -2.92 0.34
CA LEU A 90 -11.01 -3.86 -0.46
C LEU A 90 -12.40 -4.09 0.16
N ALA A 91 -12.50 -4.23 1.47
CA ALA A 91 -13.79 -4.37 2.15
C ALA A 91 -14.62 -3.09 2.06
N LEU A 92 -13.98 -1.93 2.18
CA LEU A 92 -14.64 -0.63 1.97
C LEU A 92 -15.13 -0.49 0.52
N MET A 93 -14.35 -0.97 -0.45
CA MET A 93 -14.75 -1.00 -1.85
C MET A 93 -15.97 -1.88 -2.08
N ALA A 94 -15.98 -3.09 -1.50
CA ALA A 94 -17.12 -3.98 -1.58
C ALA A 94 -18.38 -3.38 -0.94
N ALA A 95 -18.22 -2.73 0.23
CA ALA A 95 -19.31 -2.03 0.90
C ALA A 95 -19.85 -0.85 0.09
N TYR A 96 -18.97 -0.09 -0.57
CA TYR A 96 -19.36 0.98 -1.49
C TYR A 96 -20.23 0.45 -2.63
N MET A 97 -19.89 -0.71 -3.21
CA MET A 97 -20.63 -1.28 -4.34
C MET A 97 -22.05 -1.76 -4.02
N VAL A 98 -22.30 -2.18 -2.77
CA VAL A 98 -23.63 -2.64 -2.33
C VAL A 98 -24.40 -1.58 -1.55
N GLY A 99 -23.73 -0.49 -1.17
CA GLY A 99 -24.29 0.57 -0.37
C GLY A 99 -25.13 1.56 -1.20
N PRO A 100 -26.02 2.33 -0.55
CA PRO A 100 -26.78 3.39 -1.22
C PRO A 100 -25.93 4.63 -1.53
N PHE A 101 -24.65 4.62 -1.15
CA PHE A 101 -23.75 5.76 -1.23
C PHE A 101 -22.94 5.72 -2.53
N ALA A 102 -23.31 6.59 -3.49
CA ALA A 102 -22.59 6.75 -4.74
C ALA A 102 -21.84 8.10 -4.75
N TRP A 103 -20.56 8.05 -4.42
CA TRP A 103 -19.68 9.21 -4.42
C TRP A 103 -18.34 8.85 -5.06
N ALA A 104 -18.21 9.16 -6.35
CA ALA A 104 -17.03 8.82 -7.15
C ALA A 104 -15.68 9.22 -6.52
N PRO A 105 -15.53 10.39 -5.87
CA PRO A 105 -14.28 10.72 -5.18
C PRO A 105 -13.88 9.73 -4.07
N ALA A 106 -14.81 9.13 -3.35
CA ALA A 106 -14.48 8.07 -2.38
C ALA A 106 -14.01 6.79 -3.07
N PHE A 107 -14.64 6.40 -4.18
CA PHE A 107 -14.20 5.25 -4.96
C PHE A 107 -12.79 5.47 -5.52
N ALA A 108 -12.51 6.66 -6.08
CA ALA A 108 -11.18 7.06 -6.54
C ALA A 108 -10.13 7.01 -5.41
N ALA A 109 -10.48 7.46 -4.21
CA ALA A 109 -9.63 7.36 -3.02
C ALA A 109 -9.27 5.91 -2.68
N LEU A 110 -10.26 5.01 -2.69
CA LEU A 110 -10.06 3.58 -2.43
C LEU A 110 -9.18 2.92 -3.51
N CYS A 111 -9.31 3.33 -4.77
CA CYS A 111 -8.41 2.92 -5.84
C CYS A 111 -6.97 3.38 -5.58
N GLY A 112 -6.77 4.65 -5.21
CA GLY A 112 -5.45 5.18 -4.86
C GLY A 112 -4.79 4.42 -3.70
N TRP A 113 -5.57 4.11 -2.66
CA TRP A 113 -5.09 3.33 -1.52
C TRP A 113 -4.70 1.89 -1.91
N LEU A 114 -5.53 1.19 -2.70
CA LEU A 114 -5.20 -0.16 -3.17
C LEU A 114 -4.00 -0.17 -4.12
N ALA A 115 -3.86 0.86 -4.96
CA ALA A 115 -2.70 1.03 -5.82
C ALA A 115 -1.41 1.13 -5.00
N HIS A 116 -1.40 1.98 -3.96
CA HIS A 116 -0.27 2.11 -3.04
C HIS A 116 0.16 0.77 -2.45
N ILE A 117 -0.78 0.06 -1.79
CA ILE A 117 -0.48 -1.23 -1.15
C ILE A 117 0.06 -2.23 -2.18
N SER A 118 -0.50 -2.23 -3.39
CA SER A 118 -0.11 -3.14 -4.46
C SER A 118 1.29 -2.85 -4.98
N TYR A 119 1.68 -1.57 -5.14
CA TYR A 119 3.05 -1.19 -5.48
C TYR A 119 4.04 -1.66 -4.41
N ASP A 120 3.71 -1.45 -3.15
CA ASP A 120 4.51 -1.92 -2.02
C ASP A 120 4.78 -3.43 -2.11
N ARG A 121 3.73 -4.22 -2.33
CA ARG A 121 3.87 -5.69 -2.42
C ARG A 121 4.60 -6.14 -3.69
N ALA A 122 4.49 -5.39 -4.79
CA ALA A 122 5.20 -5.65 -6.03
C ALA A 122 6.71 -5.42 -5.87
N PHE A 123 7.12 -4.34 -5.19
CA PHE A 123 8.52 -4.06 -4.86
C PHE A 123 9.06 -4.92 -3.73
N GLY A 124 8.17 -5.66 -3.06
CA GLY A 124 8.53 -6.61 -2.03
C GLY A 124 8.57 -6.00 -0.64
N TYR A 125 7.97 -4.84 -0.43
CA TYR A 125 7.63 -4.32 0.90
C TYR A 125 6.42 -5.06 1.47
N GLY A 126 6.35 -5.12 2.79
CA GLY A 126 5.34 -5.89 3.50
C GLY A 126 5.05 -5.35 4.89
N LEU A 127 4.12 -6.00 5.58
CA LEU A 127 3.75 -5.66 6.96
C LEU A 127 4.96 -5.76 7.89
N ARG A 128 4.94 -5.02 9.00
CA ARG A 128 6.02 -4.99 9.98
C ARG A 128 5.77 -5.91 11.18
N THR A 129 6.83 -6.48 11.75
CA THR A 129 6.82 -7.18 13.04
C THR A 129 6.59 -6.17 14.17
N LYS A 130 6.33 -6.64 15.40
CA LYS A 130 6.11 -5.74 16.54
C LYS A 130 7.34 -4.86 16.81
N GLU A 131 8.51 -5.39 16.50
CA GLU A 131 9.82 -4.75 16.65
C GLU A 131 10.13 -3.78 15.49
N GLY A 132 9.29 -3.72 14.46
CA GLY A 132 9.41 -2.78 13.35
C GLY A 132 10.11 -3.31 12.10
N PHE A 133 10.57 -4.56 12.10
CA PHE A 133 11.20 -5.18 10.94
C PHE A 133 10.17 -5.64 9.92
N GLN A 134 10.56 -5.81 8.67
CA GLN A 134 9.65 -6.34 7.67
C GLN A 134 9.33 -7.82 7.92
N ARG A 135 8.06 -8.21 7.79
CA ARG A 135 7.63 -9.61 7.80
C ARG A 135 7.86 -10.20 6.41
N GLY A 136 8.69 -11.23 6.34
CA GLY A 136 8.91 -12.01 5.12
C GLY A 136 10.35 -11.99 4.65
#